data_AF-A0A9P7U4N6-F1
#
_entry.id   AF-A0A9P7U4N6-F1
#
_cell.length_a   1.000
_cell.length_b   1.000
_cell.length_c   1.000
_cell.angle_alpha   90.00
_cell.angle_beta   90.00
_cell.angle_gamma   90.00
#
_symmetry.space_group_name_H-M   'P 1'
#
loop_
_entity.id
_entity.type
_entity.pdbx_description
1 polymer ?
#
loop_
_entity_poly.entity_id
_entity_poly.type
_entity_poly.pdbx_seq_one_letter_code
_entity_poly.pdbx_strand_id
1 'polypeptide(L)'
;MHLSWIMLAAATTALALPSGPSPTPTLPNSLVKRQDTTATSSTTSSIPTGDFIATKYITIPGVTNSYVTVPAKTIDIAIPTCVQTIEPDANGYIPPGECGAIWNYYPSFAAAAVFAALFGILTVVHIWQAAKHKKRWCWVIIMASIWETLAFIFRAASSKNQQSNGIYLVFQIFILLAPIWVNAFAYMTLGRMIYFFHPSRSLLRIPAATFAAIFVALDIVSFAVQLTGGSMAGPTAPPAEQMKAIHIYMGGIGLQEFFILIFVALALKFQIEMQRLDKLSGKQSRSWKPLIWALYFSLGMISVRIVYRLIEFSSGHGIDNVLITHEAYFYVLEALPMLLAIAVFNVMSGAPGAGKSTTANLLAQPLGAVILDLDVIKSSLLDNGVLFEQAAKLAYSTLWALAGSMLKQGRDLIVDCTCNYEEVLTSGRTLAKKADFEYWYIECRPQVGIDVLDERLQKRVALRSQRTGAYCPPLDSDACQGRDEQEALFRRWIENPYRPDGNVVVVDTSKHPGKCREQVLEAMEK
;
A
#
# COMPACT_ATOMS: atom_id res chain seq x y z
N MET A 1 -31.43 16.21 5.37
CA MET A 1 -31.79 15.33 4.24
C MET A 1 -31.32 13.92 4.57
N HIS A 2 -32.26 13.07 4.97
CA HIS A 2 -32.05 11.65 5.22
C HIS A 2 -31.86 10.91 3.89
N LEU A 3 -30.75 10.19 3.72
CA LEU A 3 -30.67 9.09 2.76
C LEU A 3 -30.18 7.84 3.49
N SER A 4 -31.08 6.87 3.58
CA SER A 4 -30.92 5.56 4.19
C SER A 4 -29.91 4.72 3.41
N TRP A 5 -28.98 4.10 4.12
CA TRP A 5 -28.11 3.04 3.59
C TRP A 5 -28.83 1.70 3.78
N ILE A 6 -29.31 1.12 2.69
CA ILE A 6 -29.74 -0.29 2.67
C ILE A 6 -28.50 -1.10 2.29
N MET A 7 -27.98 -1.86 3.25
CA MET A 7 -27.09 -2.99 3.00
C MET A 7 -27.86 -4.04 2.19
N LEU A 8 -27.30 -4.45 1.05
CA LEU A 8 -27.64 -5.75 0.45
C LEU A 8 -26.41 -6.65 0.57
N ALA A 9 -26.48 -7.57 1.52
CA ALA A 9 -25.57 -8.68 1.65
C ALA A 9 -25.87 -9.70 0.54
N ALA A 10 -24.88 -10.00 -0.30
CA ALA A 10 -24.96 -11.14 -1.22
C ALA A 10 -24.53 -12.40 -0.45
N ALA A 11 -25.52 -13.13 0.09
CA ALA A 11 -25.36 -14.51 0.50
C ALA A 11 -25.67 -15.40 -0.71
N THR A 12 -24.66 -16.03 -1.30
CA THR A 12 -24.85 -17.06 -2.33
C THR A 12 -25.01 -18.42 -1.66
N THR A 13 -26.25 -18.74 -1.29
CA THR A 13 -26.69 -20.13 -1.10
C THR A 13 -26.82 -20.82 -2.44
N ALA A 14 -26.02 -21.87 -2.66
CA ALA A 14 -26.18 -22.80 -3.75
C ALA A 14 -27.56 -23.48 -3.70
N LEU A 15 -28.35 -23.32 -4.75
CA LEU A 15 -29.56 -24.10 -5.00
C LEU A 15 -29.43 -24.70 -6.39
N ALA A 16 -29.08 -25.98 -6.41
CA ALA A 16 -29.17 -26.84 -7.56
C ALA A 16 -30.64 -27.17 -7.83
N LEU A 17 -31.10 -26.95 -9.06
CA LEU A 17 -32.29 -27.60 -9.60
C LEU A 17 -32.04 -28.00 -11.07
N PRO A 18 -32.60 -29.15 -11.52
CA PRO A 18 -32.17 -29.85 -12.71
C PRO A 18 -32.93 -29.41 -13.95
N SER A 19 -32.22 -29.13 -15.06
CA SER A 19 -32.84 -28.94 -16.38
C SER A 19 -32.86 -30.26 -17.15
N GLY A 20 -34.06 -30.79 -17.39
CA GLY A 20 -34.31 -31.87 -18.35
C GLY A 20 -34.13 -31.43 -19.81
N PRO A 21 -34.09 -32.36 -20.78
CA PRO A 21 -33.62 -32.10 -22.14
C PRO A 21 -34.77 -31.73 -23.11
N SER A 22 -34.50 -30.86 -24.09
CA SER A 22 -35.21 -30.76 -25.39
C SER A 22 -34.62 -29.62 -26.26
N PRO A 23 -34.84 -29.59 -27.58
CA PRO A 23 -34.15 -30.40 -28.59
C PRO A 23 -33.33 -29.54 -29.58
N THR A 24 -32.38 -30.19 -30.23
CA THR A 24 -31.52 -29.68 -31.30
C THR A 24 -32.29 -29.24 -32.55
N PRO A 25 -31.87 -28.16 -33.25
CA PRO A 25 -32.08 -28.04 -34.68
C PRO A 25 -30.80 -28.44 -35.45
N THR A 26 -30.92 -29.50 -36.23
CA THR A 26 -30.02 -29.93 -37.31
C THR A 26 -29.89 -28.87 -38.40
N LEU A 27 -28.67 -28.67 -38.93
CA LEU A 27 -28.38 -28.48 -40.37
C LEU A 27 -26.84 -28.60 -40.63
N PRO A 28 -26.36 -28.76 -41.88
CA PRO A 28 -25.89 -30.03 -42.42
C PRO A 28 -24.37 -30.08 -42.67
N ASN A 29 -23.88 -31.31 -42.82
CA ASN A 29 -22.53 -31.69 -43.19
C ASN A 29 -21.97 -30.90 -44.38
N SER A 30 -20.83 -30.24 -44.20
CA SER A 30 -19.88 -29.94 -45.28
C SER A 30 -18.63 -30.80 -45.11
N LEU A 31 -18.47 -31.73 -46.05
CA LEU A 31 -17.28 -32.56 -46.22
C LEU A 31 -16.09 -31.67 -46.57
N VAL A 32 -15.09 -31.58 -45.68
CA VAL A 32 -13.76 -31.07 -46.03
C VAL A 32 -12.79 -32.24 -46.14
N LYS A 33 -12.13 -32.26 -47.30
CA LYS A 33 -11.33 -33.30 -47.91
C LYS A 33 -10.00 -33.51 -47.15
N ARG A 34 -9.64 -34.78 -46.90
CA ARG A 34 -8.34 -35.20 -46.35
C ARG A 34 -7.23 -34.91 -47.38
N GLN A 35 -6.20 -34.18 -46.98
CA GLN A 35 -4.94 -34.10 -47.71
C GLN A 35 -3.93 -34.99 -46.99
N ASP A 36 -3.52 -36.06 -47.65
CA ASP A 36 -2.39 -36.89 -47.28
C ASP A 36 -1.10 -36.23 -47.79
N THR A 37 -0.15 -35.93 -46.90
CA THR A 37 1.25 -35.74 -47.28
C THR A 37 2.18 -36.31 -46.21
N THR A 38 2.61 -37.55 -46.48
CA THR A 38 3.97 -38.08 -46.41
C THR A 38 4.92 -37.60 -45.31
N ALA A 39 5.32 -38.55 -44.46
CA ALA A 39 6.45 -38.46 -43.55
C ALA A 39 7.76 -38.08 -44.28
N THR A 40 8.51 -37.13 -43.71
CA THR A 40 9.95 -36.99 -43.95
C THR A 40 10.64 -36.90 -42.60
N SER A 41 11.53 -37.86 -42.37
CA SER A 41 12.42 -37.97 -41.23
C SER A 41 13.36 -36.77 -41.12
N SER A 42 13.40 -36.13 -39.96
CA SER A 42 14.58 -35.39 -39.51
C SER A 42 14.81 -35.69 -38.04
N THR A 43 15.98 -36.27 -37.78
CA THR A 43 16.51 -36.56 -36.45
C THR A 43 16.99 -35.25 -35.85
N THR A 44 16.40 -34.83 -34.74
CA THR A 44 17.10 -34.03 -33.73
C THR A 44 16.45 -34.31 -32.39
N SER A 45 17.29 -34.77 -31.47
CA SER A 45 17.00 -35.04 -30.08
C SER A 45 16.21 -33.90 -29.42
N SER A 46 15.01 -34.21 -28.96
CA SER A 46 14.45 -33.59 -27.77
C SER A 46 13.72 -34.70 -27.01
N ILE A 47 14.11 -34.89 -25.76
CA ILE A 47 13.35 -35.71 -24.82
C ILE A 47 11.95 -35.08 -24.76
N PRO A 48 10.85 -35.81 -24.99
CA PRO A 48 9.52 -35.22 -24.94
C PRO A 48 9.20 -34.85 -23.48
N THR A 49 9.31 -33.57 -23.16
CA THR A 49 8.75 -32.99 -21.94
C THR A 49 7.29 -32.64 -22.22
N GLY A 50 6.35 -33.40 -21.66
CA GLY A 50 4.92 -33.11 -21.72
C GLY A 50 4.05 -34.37 -21.89
N ASP A 51 3.01 -34.45 -21.06
CA ASP A 51 1.87 -35.38 -21.05
C ASP A 51 1.96 -36.61 -21.97
N PHE A 52 2.17 -37.78 -21.36
CA PHE A 52 1.97 -39.05 -22.04
C PHE A 52 0.47 -39.23 -22.36
N ILE A 53 0.13 -39.38 -23.64
CA ILE A 53 -1.24 -39.69 -24.05
C ILE A 53 -1.45 -41.20 -23.89
N ALA A 54 -2.25 -41.63 -22.91
CA ALA A 54 -2.80 -42.98 -22.92
C ALA A 54 -4.07 -42.99 -23.78
N THR A 55 -4.05 -43.78 -24.85
CA THR A 55 -5.25 -44.03 -25.65
C THR A 55 -6.11 -45.06 -24.93
N LYS A 56 -7.26 -44.63 -24.40
CA LYS A 56 -8.27 -45.55 -23.88
C LYS A 56 -9.27 -45.86 -24.98
N TYR A 57 -9.42 -47.13 -25.30
CA TYR A 57 -10.38 -47.62 -26.29
C TYR A 57 -11.71 -47.90 -25.61
N ILE A 58 -12.78 -47.22 -26.03
CA ILE A 58 -14.14 -47.62 -25.69
C ILE A 58 -14.79 -48.19 -26.94
N THR A 59 -15.07 -49.49 -26.93
CA THR A 59 -15.81 -50.15 -28.00
C THR A 59 -17.28 -50.16 -27.66
N ILE A 60 -18.08 -49.41 -28.41
CA ILE A 60 -19.53 -49.51 -28.36
C ILE A 60 -19.92 -50.75 -29.18
N PRO A 61 -20.50 -51.79 -28.56
CA PRO A 61 -20.89 -52.99 -29.29
C PRO A 61 -21.94 -52.65 -30.34
N GLY A 62 -21.79 -53.22 -31.53
CA GLY A 62 -22.75 -53.07 -32.61
C GLY A 62 -24.07 -53.76 -32.25
N VAL A 63 -25.17 -53.26 -32.81
CA VAL A 63 -26.49 -53.86 -32.64
C VAL A 63 -27.05 -54.22 -34.01
N THR A 64 -27.45 -55.48 -34.15
CA THR A 64 -28.17 -55.99 -35.32
C THR A 64 -29.59 -56.36 -34.92
N ASN A 65 -30.58 -55.81 -35.62
CA ASN A 65 -31.96 -56.27 -35.58
C ASN A 65 -32.52 -56.46 -36.99
N SER A 66 -33.79 -56.83 -37.10
CA SER A 66 -34.47 -57.12 -38.37
C SER A 66 -34.62 -55.91 -39.31
N TYR A 67 -34.27 -54.71 -38.88
CA TYR A 67 -34.43 -53.47 -39.64
C TYR A 67 -33.11 -52.75 -39.91
N VAL A 68 -32.11 -52.88 -39.02
CA VAL A 68 -30.81 -52.20 -39.14
C VAL A 68 -29.69 -53.05 -38.53
N THR A 69 -28.53 -53.03 -39.19
CA THR A 69 -27.25 -53.49 -38.62
C THR A 69 -26.33 -52.29 -38.42
N VAL A 70 -25.99 -51.98 -37.17
CA VAL A 70 -24.98 -50.98 -36.82
C VAL A 70 -23.71 -51.71 -36.37
N PRO A 71 -22.58 -51.58 -37.08
CA PRO A 71 -21.33 -52.22 -36.67
C PRO A 71 -20.80 -51.63 -35.36
N ALA A 72 -20.02 -52.42 -34.63
CA ALA A 72 -19.33 -51.95 -33.43
C ALA A 72 -18.41 -50.79 -33.79
N LYS A 73 -18.42 -49.74 -32.96
CA LYS A 73 -17.60 -48.55 -33.19
C LYS A 73 -16.69 -48.34 -31.99
N THR A 74 -15.39 -48.39 -32.24
CA THR A 74 -14.38 -48.04 -31.24
C THR A 74 -14.10 -46.56 -31.33
N ILE A 75 -14.18 -45.88 -30.20
CA ILE A 75 -13.81 -44.48 -30.04
C ILE A 75 -12.47 -44.44 -29.29
N ASP A 76 -11.49 -43.78 -29.89
CA ASP A 76 -10.18 -43.56 -29.30
C ASP A 76 -10.26 -42.29 -28.45
N ILE A 77 -10.14 -42.43 -27.14
CA ILE A 77 -10.05 -41.29 -26.23
C ILE A 77 -8.59 -41.12 -25.85
N ALA A 78 -7.97 -40.08 -26.40
CA ALA A 78 -6.67 -39.59 -25.95
C ALA A 78 -6.86 -38.93 -24.59
N ILE A 79 -6.52 -39.62 -23.51
CA ILE A 79 -6.50 -39.03 -22.17
C ILE A 79 -5.05 -38.60 -21.93
N PRO A 80 -4.77 -37.31 -21.69
CA PRO A 80 -3.48 -36.89 -21.18
C PRO A 80 -3.33 -37.53 -19.79
N THR A 81 -2.58 -38.62 -19.72
CA THR A 81 -2.25 -39.32 -18.49
C THR A 81 -0.80 -39.06 -18.21
N CYS A 82 -0.58 -38.04 -17.43
CA CYS A 82 0.73 -37.76 -16.94
C CYS A 82 1.06 -38.79 -15.83
N VAL A 83 2.15 -39.54 -16.01
CA VAL A 83 2.61 -40.60 -15.09
C VAL A 83 3.62 -39.97 -14.15
N GLN A 84 3.38 -40.01 -12.84
CA GLN A 84 4.38 -39.55 -11.86
C GLN A 84 5.60 -40.46 -11.91
N THR A 85 6.72 -39.93 -12.42
CA THR A 85 7.99 -40.68 -12.47
C THR A 85 8.84 -40.46 -11.22
N ILE A 86 8.49 -39.45 -10.41
CA ILE A 86 9.24 -39.01 -9.22
C ILE A 86 8.27 -38.89 -8.03
N GLU A 87 8.66 -39.46 -6.88
CA GLU A 87 7.94 -39.26 -5.62
C GLU A 87 8.20 -37.86 -5.05
N PRO A 88 7.18 -37.15 -4.52
CA PRO A 88 7.36 -35.82 -3.94
C PRO A 88 8.31 -35.81 -2.74
N ASP A 89 9.05 -34.71 -2.55
CA ASP A 89 9.91 -34.55 -1.37
C ASP A 89 9.09 -34.31 -0.07
N ALA A 90 9.80 -34.10 1.05
CA ALA A 90 9.15 -33.85 2.36
C ALA A 90 8.25 -32.60 2.40
N ASN A 91 8.43 -31.63 1.50
CA ASN A 91 7.58 -30.45 1.35
C ASN A 91 6.60 -30.59 0.16
N GLY A 92 6.60 -31.74 -0.52
CA GLY A 92 5.78 -32.03 -1.70
C GLY A 92 6.31 -31.45 -3.01
N TYR A 93 7.59 -31.08 -3.10
CA TYR A 93 8.16 -30.56 -4.34
C TYR A 93 8.33 -31.67 -5.38
N ILE A 94 7.99 -31.35 -6.62
CA ILE A 94 8.24 -32.17 -7.80
C ILE A 94 8.83 -31.25 -8.88
N PRO A 95 9.88 -31.66 -9.63
CA PRO A 95 10.47 -30.84 -10.68
C PRO A 95 9.46 -30.38 -11.75
N PRO A 96 9.65 -29.19 -12.37
CA PRO A 96 8.80 -28.72 -13.45
C PRO A 96 8.81 -29.69 -14.64
N GLY A 97 7.64 -29.96 -15.22
CA GLY A 97 7.47 -30.91 -16.32
C GLY A 97 7.02 -32.31 -15.89
N GLU A 98 7.06 -32.60 -14.59
CA GLU A 98 6.53 -33.83 -14.01
C GLU A 98 5.07 -33.69 -13.54
N CYS A 99 4.41 -34.82 -13.32
CA CYS A 99 3.03 -34.81 -12.89
C CYS A 99 2.79 -34.25 -11.50
N GLY A 100 1.86 -33.30 -11.41
CA GLY A 100 1.53 -32.64 -10.14
C GLY A 100 2.54 -31.56 -9.75
N ALA A 101 3.46 -31.16 -10.64
CA ALA A 101 4.29 -29.99 -10.43
C ALA A 101 3.43 -28.71 -10.50
N ILE A 102 3.24 -28.05 -9.36
CA ILE A 102 2.51 -26.77 -9.25
C ILE A 102 3.47 -25.58 -9.39
N TRP A 103 4.73 -25.74 -8.97
CA TRP A 103 5.74 -24.69 -8.94
C TRP A 103 6.79 -24.91 -10.03
N ASN A 104 7.23 -23.82 -10.67
CA ASN A 104 8.30 -23.85 -11.67
C ASN A 104 9.72 -23.77 -11.06
N TYR A 105 9.82 -23.71 -9.73
CA TYR A 105 11.06 -23.65 -8.95
C TYR A 105 10.79 -24.14 -7.53
N TYR A 106 11.84 -24.34 -6.73
CA TYR A 106 11.68 -24.67 -5.31
C TYR A 106 11.37 -23.39 -4.49
N PRO A 107 10.17 -23.20 -3.94
CA PRO A 107 9.80 -21.97 -3.24
C PRO A 107 10.50 -21.85 -1.88
N SER A 108 11.02 -20.66 -1.57
CA SER A 108 11.67 -20.36 -0.30
C SER A 108 10.67 -19.97 0.78
N PHE A 109 10.51 -20.84 1.79
CA PHE A 109 9.73 -20.54 3.00
C PHE A 109 10.22 -19.28 3.71
N ALA A 110 11.55 -19.14 3.87
CA ALA A 110 12.15 -18.04 4.59
C ALA A 110 11.85 -16.69 3.92
N ALA A 111 11.97 -16.61 2.59
CA ALA A 111 11.66 -15.40 1.85
C ALA A 111 10.17 -15.04 1.94
N ALA A 112 9.27 -16.03 1.80
CA ALA A 112 7.84 -15.81 1.93
C ALA A 112 7.46 -15.32 3.35
N ALA A 113 8.06 -15.91 4.39
CA ALA A 113 7.85 -15.51 5.78
C ALA A 113 8.35 -14.08 6.06
N VAL A 114 9.50 -13.69 5.51
CA VAL A 114 10.01 -12.31 5.64
C VAL A 114 9.05 -11.31 5.02
N PHE A 115 8.56 -11.54 3.80
CA PHE A 115 7.61 -10.64 3.16
C PHE A 115 6.25 -10.62 3.88
N ALA A 116 5.75 -11.76 4.36
CA ALA A 116 4.56 -11.81 5.22
C ALA A 116 4.74 -10.96 6.48
N ALA A 117 5.90 -11.03 7.15
CA ALA A 117 6.19 -10.21 8.31
C ALA A 117 6.25 -8.71 7.96
N LEU A 118 6.90 -8.36 6.84
CA LEU A 118 7.01 -6.96 6.38
C LEU A 118 5.63 -6.36 6.05
N PHE A 119 4.79 -7.06 5.29
CA PHE A 119 3.42 -6.61 5.01
C PHE A 119 2.57 -6.58 6.28
N GLY A 120 2.72 -7.57 7.17
CA GLY A 120 2.01 -7.60 8.46
C GLY A 120 2.38 -6.40 9.35
N ILE A 121 3.67 -6.02 9.40
CA ILE A 121 4.12 -4.80 10.07
C ILE A 121 3.48 -3.57 9.43
N LEU A 122 3.48 -3.47 8.09
CA LEU A 122 2.82 -2.35 7.40
C LEU A 122 1.32 -2.30 7.70
N THR A 123 0.64 -3.44 7.80
CA THR A 123 -0.77 -3.52 8.19
C THR A 123 -1.01 -2.96 9.58
N VAL A 124 -0.23 -3.42 10.57
CA VAL A 124 -0.34 -2.93 11.95
C VAL A 124 -0.08 -1.42 12.00
N VAL A 125 0.95 -0.95 11.29
CA VAL A 125 1.28 0.49 11.22
C VAL A 125 0.12 1.29 10.57
N HIS A 126 -0.47 0.81 9.48
CA HIS A 126 -1.60 1.49 8.83
C HIS A 126 -2.87 1.48 9.68
N ILE A 127 -3.17 0.37 10.37
CA ILE A 127 -4.28 0.27 11.34
C ILE A 127 -4.08 1.28 12.45
N TRP A 128 -2.88 1.30 13.05
CA TRP A 128 -2.53 2.24 14.09
C TRP A 128 -2.63 3.70 13.61
N GLN A 129 -2.14 4.01 12.41
CA GLN A 129 -2.27 5.35 11.83
C GLN A 129 -3.73 5.74 11.57
N ALA A 130 -4.54 4.84 11.03
CA ALA A 130 -5.95 5.09 10.75
C ALA A 130 -6.74 5.34 12.04
N ALA A 131 -6.46 4.56 13.09
CA ALA A 131 -7.05 4.71 14.42
C ALA A 131 -6.59 6.02 15.08
N LYS A 132 -5.28 6.25 15.15
CA LYS A 132 -4.67 7.43 15.78
C LYS A 132 -5.09 8.74 15.14
N HIS A 133 -5.10 8.81 13.81
CA HIS A 133 -5.46 10.02 13.07
C HIS A 133 -6.96 10.11 12.76
N LYS A 134 -7.76 9.15 13.25
CA LYS A 134 -9.21 9.01 13.01
C LYS A 134 -9.57 9.11 11.52
N LYS A 135 -8.68 8.63 10.65
CA LYS A 135 -8.83 8.67 9.20
C LYS A 135 -9.49 7.39 8.72
N ARG A 136 -10.82 7.32 8.86
CA ARG A 136 -11.61 6.14 8.48
C ARG A 136 -11.35 5.68 7.05
N TRP A 137 -11.07 6.59 6.12
CA TRP A 137 -10.80 6.28 4.71
C TRP A 137 -9.48 5.52 4.47
N CYS A 138 -8.57 5.46 5.46
CA CYS A 138 -7.37 4.63 5.40
C CYS A 138 -7.67 3.12 5.49
N TRP A 139 -8.93 2.72 5.75
CA TRP A 139 -9.34 1.31 5.68
C TRP A 139 -8.97 0.65 4.33
N VAL A 140 -8.95 1.43 3.24
CA VAL A 140 -8.60 0.95 1.89
C VAL A 140 -7.15 0.47 1.81
N ILE A 141 -6.19 1.26 2.30
CA ILE A 141 -4.77 0.85 2.30
C ILE A 141 -4.50 -0.25 3.33
N ILE A 142 -5.27 -0.28 4.43
CA ILE A 142 -5.24 -1.38 5.39
C ILE A 142 -5.65 -2.68 4.70
N MET A 143 -6.76 -2.70 3.94
CA MET A 143 -7.17 -3.89 3.20
C MET A 143 -6.13 -4.32 2.18
N ALA A 144 -5.49 -3.38 1.48
CA ALA A 144 -4.37 -3.70 0.59
C ALA A 144 -3.28 -4.48 1.32
N SER A 145 -2.80 -3.96 2.45
CA SER A 145 -1.74 -4.59 3.23
C SER A 145 -2.16 -5.92 3.87
N ILE A 146 -3.43 -6.07 4.29
CA ILE A 146 -3.96 -7.34 4.79
C ILE A 146 -3.91 -8.41 3.71
N TRP A 147 -4.34 -8.06 2.49
CA TRP A 147 -4.38 -9.02 1.38
C TRP A 147 -2.98 -9.42 0.94
N GLU A 148 -2.02 -8.49 0.90
CA GLU A 148 -0.60 -8.82 0.69
C GLU A 148 -0.08 -9.74 1.79
N THR A 149 -0.36 -9.43 3.07
CA THR A 149 0.05 -10.27 4.21
C THR A 149 -0.50 -11.69 4.07
N LEU A 150 -1.78 -11.84 3.75
CA LEU A 150 -2.41 -13.13 3.53
C LEU A 150 -1.79 -13.86 2.33
N ALA A 151 -1.52 -13.16 1.22
CA ALA A 151 -0.84 -13.75 0.07
C ALA A 151 0.47 -14.42 0.49
N PHE A 152 1.33 -13.71 1.23
CA PHE A 152 2.62 -14.25 1.65
C PHE A 152 2.51 -15.31 2.74
N ILE A 153 1.49 -15.28 3.61
CA ILE A 153 1.19 -16.38 4.54
C ILE A 153 0.83 -17.65 3.76
N PHE A 154 -0.09 -17.55 2.80
CA PHE A 154 -0.48 -18.69 1.96
C PHE A 154 0.68 -19.16 1.07
N ARG A 155 1.54 -18.26 0.60
CA ARG A 155 2.78 -18.63 -0.10
C ARG A 155 3.73 -19.41 0.80
N ALA A 156 3.94 -18.97 2.03
CA ALA A 156 4.77 -19.68 3.00
C ALA A 156 4.19 -21.07 3.31
N ALA A 157 2.87 -21.17 3.52
CA ALA A 157 2.20 -22.46 3.68
C ALA A 157 2.32 -23.35 2.43
N SER A 158 2.16 -22.77 1.23
CA SER A 158 2.28 -23.50 -0.03
C SER A 158 3.71 -24.01 -0.27
N SER A 159 4.74 -23.30 0.21
CA SER A 159 6.13 -23.77 0.11
C SER A 159 6.43 -25.06 0.91
N LYS A 160 5.60 -25.35 1.92
CA LYS A 160 5.67 -26.57 2.75
C LYS A 160 4.68 -27.65 2.31
N ASN A 161 3.60 -27.25 1.64
CA ASN A 161 2.53 -28.12 1.15
C ASN A 161 2.36 -27.92 -0.36
N GLN A 162 3.40 -28.23 -1.14
CA GLN A 162 3.51 -27.83 -2.53
C GLN A 162 2.55 -28.57 -3.48
N GLN A 163 1.99 -29.70 -3.05
CA GLN A 163 0.98 -30.47 -3.81
C GLN A 163 -0.45 -29.94 -3.61
N SER A 164 -0.65 -28.94 -2.76
CA SER A 164 -1.99 -28.39 -2.49
C SER A 164 -2.37 -27.29 -3.49
N ASN A 165 -3.14 -27.66 -4.52
CA ASN A 165 -3.75 -26.72 -5.46
C ASN A 165 -4.59 -25.63 -4.76
N GLY A 166 -5.28 -25.99 -3.66
CA GLY A 166 -6.12 -25.06 -2.91
C GLY A 166 -5.31 -23.93 -2.26
N ILE A 167 -4.22 -24.25 -1.56
CA ILE A 167 -3.37 -23.25 -0.89
C ILE A 167 -2.70 -22.34 -1.94
N TYR A 168 -2.20 -22.94 -3.03
CA TYR A 168 -1.59 -22.19 -4.13
C TYR A 168 -2.59 -21.23 -4.79
N LEU A 169 -3.81 -21.70 -5.06
CA LEU A 169 -4.87 -20.88 -5.63
C LEU A 169 -5.26 -19.72 -4.72
N VAL A 170 -5.36 -19.93 -3.41
CA VAL A 170 -5.64 -18.84 -2.46
C VAL A 170 -4.52 -17.81 -2.44
N PHE A 171 -3.25 -18.24 -2.47
CA PHE A 171 -2.11 -17.34 -2.65
C PHE A 171 -2.24 -16.52 -3.95
N GLN A 172 -2.52 -17.17 -5.08
CA GLN A 172 -2.67 -16.49 -6.37
C GLN A 172 -3.80 -15.46 -6.36
N ILE A 173 -4.94 -15.77 -5.73
CA ILE A 173 -6.04 -14.81 -5.60
C ILE A 173 -5.56 -13.58 -4.83
N PHE A 174 -5.01 -13.75 -3.62
CA PHE A 174 -4.63 -12.59 -2.81
C PHE A 174 -3.56 -11.73 -3.48
N ILE A 175 -2.51 -12.32 -4.07
CA ILE A 175 -1.43 -11.56 -4.73
C ILE A 175 -1.91 -10.81 -5.98
N LEU A 176 -2.93 -11.33 -6.68
CA LEU A 176 -3.50 -10.67 -7.86
C LEU A 176 -4.46 -9.54 -7.48
N LEU A 177 -5.22 -9.68 -6.40
CA LEU A 177 -6.27 -8.70 -6.02
C LEU A 177 -5.78 -7.61 -5.07
N ALA A 178 -4.76 -7.85 -4.25
CA ALA A 178 -4.25 -6.85 -3.29
C ALA A 178 -3.90 -5.47 -3.91
N PRO A 179 -3.25 -5.39 -5.09
CA PRO A 179 -2.89 -4.13 -5.72
C PRO A 179 -4.06 -3.22 -6.10
N ILE A 180 -5.26 -3.79 -6.33
CA ILE A 180 -6.47 -3.02 -6.64
C ILE A 180 -6.78 -2.04 -5.51
N TRP A 181 -6.55 -2.47 -4.26
CA TRP A 181 -6.73 -1.63 -3.08
C TRP A 181 -5.69 -0.51 -3.00
N VAL A 182 -4.44 -0.76 -3.40
CA VAL A 182 -3.39 0.27 -3.44
C VAL A 182 -3.73 1.33 -4.49
N ASN A 183 -4.17 0.91 -5.68
CA ASN A 183 -4.67 1.80 -6.72
C ASN A 183 -5.84 2.66 -6.22
N ALA A 184 -6.85 2.03 -5.63
CA ALA A 184 -7.99 2.74 -5.07
C ALA A 184 -7.57 3.80 -4.04
N PHE A 185 -6.62 3.48 -3.16
CA PHE A 185 -6.09 4.43 -2.19
C PHE A 185 -5.33 5.60 -2.85
N ALA A 186 -4.53 5.34 -3.89
CA ALA A 186 -3.86 6.37 -4.67
C ALA A 186 -4.88 7.32 -5.34
N TYR A 187 -5.93 6.77 -5.96
CA TYR A 187 -7.01 7.54 -6.58
C TYR A 187 -7.76 8.41 -5.57
N MET A 188 -8.08 7.85 -4.40
CA MET A 188 -8.70 8.58 -3.30
C MET A 188 -7.80 9.69 -2.75
N THR A 189 -6.49 9.43 -2.66
CA THR A 189 -5.51 10.40 -2.17
C THR A 189 -5.47 11.62 -3.09
N LEU A 190 -5.35 11.44 -4.41
CA LEU A 190 -5.42 12.56 -5.34
C LEU A 190 -6.78 13.26 -5.30
N GLY A 191 -7.88 12.51 -5.25
CA GLY A 191 -9.22 13.10 -5.12
C GLY A 191 -9.31 14.02 -3.90
N ARG A 192 -8.80 13.58 -2.74
CA ARG A 192 -8.73 14.41 -1.53
C ARG A 192 -7.81 15.61 -1.71
N MET A 193 -6.68 15.46 -2.39
CA MET A 193 -5.79 16.59 -2.69
C MET A 193 -6.49 17.64 -3.56
N ILE A 194 -7.20 17.23 -4.60
CA ILE A 194 -8.01 18.14 -5.44
C ILE A 194 -9.06 18.84 -4.59
N TYR A 195 -9.76 18.11 -3.71
CA TYR A 195 -10.78 18.68 -2.85
C TYR A 195 -10.24 19.74 -1.86
N PHE A 196 -9.06 19.49 -1.28
CA PHE A 196 -8.49 20.36 -0.23
C PHE A 196 -7.63 21.50 -0.78
N PHE A 197 -6.90 21.27 -1.87
CA PHE A 197 -5.90 22.23 -2.38
C PHE A 197 -6.33 22.98 -3.63
N HIS A 198 -7.17 22.38 -4.49
CA HIS A 198 -7.61 23.06 -5.71
C HIS A 198 -8.74 24.07 -5.40
N PRO A 199 -8.64 25.35 -5.80
CA PRO A 199 -9.65 26.37 -5.50
C PRO A 199 -11.05 26.01 -5.98
N SER A 200 -11.16 25.37 -7.15
CA SER A 200 -12.44 24.96 -7.75
C SER A 200 -12.94 23.59 -7.27
N ARG A 201 -12.19 22.90 -6.39
CA ARG A 201 -12.45 21.52 -5.88
C ARG A 201 -12.74 20.47 -6.95
N SER A 202 -12.40 20.79 -8.18
CA SER A 202 -12.63 20.03 -9.40
C SER A 202 -11.41 20.19 -10.29
N LEU A 203 -11.12 19.16 -11.06
CA LEU A 203 -10.09 19.15 -12.09
C LEU A 203 -10.82 18.86 -13.41
N LEU A 204 -10.50 19.53 -14.52
CA LEU A 204 -11.23 19.36 -15.79
C LEU A 204 -12.77 19.57 -15.71
N ARG A 205 -13.25 20.38 -14.77
CA ARG A 205 -14.69 20.55 -14.44
C ARG A 205 -15.40 19.31 -13.89
N ILE A 206 -14.65 18.26 -13.55
CA ILE A 206 -15.18 17.06 -12.89
C ILE A 206 -14.84 17.13 -11.39
N PRO A 207 -15.80 16.86 -10.48
CA PRO A 207 -15.55 16.91 -9.05
C PRO A 207 -14.63 15.77 -8.59
N ALA A 208 -13.82 16.06 -7.57
CA ALA A 208 -12.80 15.17 -7.02
C ALA A 208 -13.26 13.74 -6.69
N ALA A 209 -14.46 13.58 -6.12
CA ALA A 209 -14.99 12.28 -5.73
C ALA A 209 -15.35 11.39 -6.94
N THR A 210 -15.73 12.01 -8.05
CA THR A 210 -16.09 11.30 -9.28
C THR A 210 -14.86 10.72 -9.96
N PHE A 211 -13.71 11.40 -9.90
CA PHE A 211 -12.45 10.84 -10.42
C PHE A 211 -12.09 9.52 -9.74
N ALA A 212 -12.03 9.51 -8.40
CA ALA A 212 -11.68 8.31 -7.66
C ALA A 212 -12.65 7.15 -7.95
N ALA A 213 -13.96 7.43 -8.04
CA ALA A 213 -14.97 6.42 -8.35
C ALA A 213 -14.83 5.84 -9.78
N ILE A 214 -14.57 6.70 -10.78
CA ILE A 214 -14.39 6.25 -12.17
C ILE A 214 -13.19 5.32 -12.29
N PHE A 215 -12.03 5.71 -11.77
CA PHE A 215 -10.82 4.90 -11.90
C PHE A 215 -10.89 3.58 -11.12
N VAL A 216 -11.55 3.57 -9.95
CA VAL A 216 -11.83 2.31 -9.24
C VAL A 216 -12.75 1.40 -10.08
N ALA A 217 -13.79 1.95 -10.71
CA ALA A 217 -14.69 1.15 -11.56
C ALA A 217 -13.98 0.59 -12.80
N LEU A 218 -13.12 1.40 -13.43
CA LEU A 218 -12.29 0.99 -14.56
C LEU A 218 -11.32 -0.13 -14.18
N ASP A 219 -10.69 -0.06 -13.00
CA ASP A 219 -9.83 -1.12 -12.48
C ASP A 219 -10.62 -2.41 -12.24
N ILE A 220 -11.82 -2.34 -11.66
CA ILE A 220 -12.69 -3.51 -11.47
C ILE A 220 -13.05 -4.17 -12.81
N VAL A 221 -13.36 -3.38 -13.85
CA VAL A 221 -13.64 -3.90 -15.19
C VAL A 221 -12.39 -4.58 -15.78
N SER A 222 -11.22 -3.94 -15.67
CA SER A 222 -9.96 -4.53 -16.15
C SER A 222 -9.64 -5.84 -15.43
N PHE A 223 -9.92 -5.91 -14.13
CA PHE A 223 -9.75 -7.12 -13.33
C PHE A 223 -10.75 -8.22 -13.71
N ALA A 224 -12.00 -7.89 -14.02
CA ALA A 224 -12.98 -8.87 -14.49
C ALA A 224 -12.54 -9.52 -15.82
N VAL A 225 -11.91 -8.74 -16.72
CA VAL A 225 -11.29 -9.26 -17.94
C VAL A 225 -10.15 -10.22 -17.62
N GLN A 226 -9.28 -9.85 -16.67
CA GLN A 226 -8.20 -10.74 -16.19
C GLN A 226 -8.76 -12.03 -15.60
N LEU A 227 -9.75 -11.96 -14.71
CA LEU A 227 -10.35 -13.13 -14.08
C LEU A 227 -10.99 -14.06 -15.11
N THR A 228 -11.66 -13.49 -16.13
CA THR A 228 -12.20 -14.26 -17.25
C THR A 228 -11.09 -14.97 -18.01
N GLY A 229 -10.04 -14.25 -18.43
CA GLY A 229 -8.89 -14.84 -19.12
C GLY A 229 -8.17 -15.92 -18.30
N GLY A 230 -7.94 -15.68 -17.01
CA GLY A 230 -7.31 -16.63 -16.10
C GLY A 230 -8.15 -17.89 -15.89
N SER A 231 -9.47 -17.75 -15.74
CA SER A 231 -10.38 -18.89 -15.57
C SER A 231 -10.48 -19.78 -16.81
N MET A 232 -10.28 -19.20 -18.00
CA MET A 232 -10.32 -19.92 -19.27
C MET A 232 -9.01 -20.67 -19.59
N ALA A 233 -7.90 -20.32 -18.91
CA ALA A 233 -6.59 -20.93 -19.11
C ALA A 233 -6.44 -22.28 -18.37
N GLY A 234 -7.49 -23.09 -18.36
CA GLY A 234 -7.50 -24.38 -17.66
C GLY A 234 -6.54 -25.39 -18.30
N PRO A 235 -5.94 -26.30 -17.51
CA PRO A 235 -4.94 -27.26 -17.99
C PRO A 235 -5.47 -28.25 -19.03
N THR A 236 -6.80 -28.43 -19.11
CA THR A 236 -7.46 -29.33 -20.07
C THR A 236 -7.92 -28.62 -21.35
N ALA A 237 -7.76 -27.30 -21.46
CA ALA A 237 -8.19 -26.56 -22.65
C ALA A 237 -7.22 -26.83 -23.83
N PRO A 238 -7.70 -26.87 -25.08
CA PRO A 238 -6.81 -26.98 -26.25
C PRO A 238 -5.78 -25.84 -26.29
N PRO A 239 -4.56 -26.06 -26.84
CA PRO A 239 -3.50 -25.03 -26.86
C PRO A 239 -3.94 -23.69 -27.46
N ALA A 240 -4.77 -23.72 -28.52
CA ALA A 240 -5.31 -22.51 -29.13
C ALA A 240 -6.25 -21.73 -28.20
N GLU A 241 -7.03 -22.43 -27.37
CA GLU A 241 -7.93 -21.81 -26.39
C GLU A 241 -7.15 -21.28 -25.18
N GLN A 242 -6.13 -22.00 -24.72
CA GLN A 242 -5.23 -21.52 -23.66
C GLN A 242 -4.52 -20.23 -24.09
N MET A 243 -3.99 -20.16 -25.31
CA MET A 243 -3.35 -18.95 -25.82
C MET A 243 -4.33 -17.78 -25.90
N LYS A 244 -5.56 -18.03 -26.37
CA LYS A 244 -6.62 -17.01 -26.37
C LYS A 244 -6.93 -16.53 -24.95
N ALA A 245 -7.01 -17.43 -23.98
CA ALA A 245 -7.26 -17.12 -22.58
C ALA A 245 -6.15 -16.23 -21.98
N ILE A 246 -4.88 -16.56 -22.25
CA ILE A 246 -3.71 -15.76 -21.86
C ILE A 246 -3.76 -14.36 -22.50
N HIS A 247 -4.11 -14.25 -23.79
CA HIS A 247 -4.24 -12.94 -24.44
C HIS A 247 -5.37 -12.08 -23.85
N ILE A 248 -6.51 -12.68 -23.47
CA ILE A 248 -7.58 -11.97 -22.75
C ILE A 248 -7.06 -11.47 -21.40
N TYR A 249 -6.34 -12.33 -20.67
CA TYR A 249 -5.72 -11.97 -19.39
C TYR A 249 -4.74 -10.79 -19.54
N MET A 250 -3.82 -10.88 -20.51
CA MET A 250 -2.86 -9.80 -20.83
C MET A 250 -3.56 -8.51 -21.24
N GLY A 251 -4.67 -8.61 -21.99
CA GLY A 251 -5.49 -7.47 -22.36
C GLY A 251 -6.03 -6.71 -21.14
N GLY A 252 -6.44 -7.44 -20.09
CA GLY A 252 -6.86 -6.84 -18.83
C GLY A 252 -5.72 -6.13 -18.08
N ILE A 253 -4.52 -6.71 -18.05
CA ILE A 253 -3.31 -6.06 -17.49
C ILE A 253 -2.97 -4.79 -18.26
N GLY A 254 -2.95 -4.85 -19.60
CA GLY A 254 -2.65 -3.69 -20.45
C GLY A 254 -3.69 -2.57 -20.30
N LEU A 255 -4.97 -2.93 -20.15
CA LEU A 255 -6.03 -1.97 -19.89
C LEU A 255 -5.86 -1.28 -18.53
N GLN A 256 -5.46 -2.02 -17.50
CA GLN A 256 -5.15 -1.47 -16.18
C GLN A 256 -3.99 -0.47 -16.23
N GLU A 257 -2.89 -0.81 -16.91
CA GLU A 257 -1.76 0.13 -17.08
C GLU A 257 -2.19 1.39 -17.84
N PHE A 258 -2.98 1.23 -18.90
CA PHE A 258 -3.49 2.36 -19.67
C PHE A 258 -4.28 3.34 -18.79
N PHE A 259 -5.12 2.85 -17.88
CA PHE A 259 -5.85 3.70 -16.93
C PHE A 259 -4.93 4.39 -15.93
N ILE A 260 -3.90 3.71 -15.43
CA ILE A 260 -2.88 4.32 -14.55
C ILE A 260 -2.15 5.45 -15.28
N LEU A 261 -1.76 5.27 -16.54
CA LEU A 261 -1.09 6.31 -17.32
C LEU A 261 -1.98 7.55 -17.51
N ILE A 262 -3.28 7.36 -17.79
CA ILE A 262 -4.25 8.47 -17.82
C ILE A 262 -4.31 9.14 -16.44
N PHE A 263 -4.36 8.37 -15.36
CA PHE A 263 -4.41 8.92 -14.01
C PHE A 263 -3.15 9.73 -13.65
N VAL A 264 -1.96 9.26 -14.04
CA VAL A 264 -0.70 10.00 -13.90
C VAL A 264 -0.76 11.32 -14.68
N ALA A 265 -1.30 11.32 -15.91
CA ALA A 265 -1.49 12.55 -16.66
C ALA A 265 -2.43 13.54 -15.95
N LEU A 266 -3.48 13.05 -15.29
CA LEU A 266 -4.36 13.88 -14.45
C LEU A 266 -3.64 14.41 -13.20
N ALA A 267 -2.85 13.58 -12.52
CA ALA A 267 -2.04 14.01 -11.39
C ALA A 267 -1.02 15.10 -11.80
N LEU A 268 -0.36 14.92 -12.95
CA LEU A 268 0.54 15.93 -13.55
C LEU A 268 -0.19 17.23 -13.86
N LYS A 269 -1.40 17.13 -14.43
CA LYS A 269 -2.24 18.32 -14.66
C LYS A 269 -2.55 19.05 -13.35
N PHE A 270 -2.95 18.32 -12.31
CA PHE A 270 -3.18 18.90 -10.97
C PHE A 270 -1.91 19.57 -10.43
N GLN A 271 -0.74 18.92 -10.55
CA GLN A 271 0.54 19.49 -10.13
C GLN A 271 0.85 20.79 -10.88
N ILE A 272 0.66 20.83 -12.21
CA ILE A 272 0.91 22.02 -13.03
C ILE A 272 -0.02 23.16 -12.62
N GLU A 273 -1.32 22.90 -12.44
CA GLU A 273 -2.30 23.92 -12.01
C GLU A 273 -1.95 24.45 -10.61
N MET A 274 -1.61 23.57 -9.66
CA MET A 274 -1.18 23.98 -8.33
C MET A 274 0.12 24.80 -8.33
N GLN A 275 1.10 24.44 -9.15
CA GLN A 275 2.33 25.23 -9.29
C GLN A 275 2.08 26.62 -9.87
N ARG A 276 1.13 26.74 -10.82
CA ARG A 276 0.72 28.04 -11.37
C ARG A 276 0.05 28.90 -10.29
N LEU A 277 -0.83 28.32 -9.49
CA LEU A 277 -1.51 29.00 -8.39
C LEU A 277 -0.55 29.46 -7.29
N ASP A 278 0.44 28.64 -6.93
CA ASP A 278 1.50 28.99 -5.97
C ASP A 278 2.33 30.19 -6.47
N LYS A 279 2.66 30.22 -7.77
CA LYS A 279 3.38 31.34 -8.40
C LYS A 279 2.56 32.62 -8.40
N LEU A 280 1.26 32.54 -8.72
CA LEU A 280 0.36 33.69 -8.78
C LEU A 280 0.03 34.26 -7.39
N SER A 281 -0.09 33.42 -6.37
CA SER A 281 -0.51 33.84 -5.03
C SER A 281 0.61 34.41 -4.16
N GLY A 282 1.89 34.28 -4.58
CA GLY A 282 3.05 34.73 -3.81
C GLY A 282 3.25 34.08 -2.43
N LYS A 283 2.35 33.15 -2.03
CA LYS A 283 2.38 32.37 -0.79
C LYS A 283 2.62 30.90 -1.14
N GLN A 284 3.80 30.38 -0.82
CA GLN A 284 4.08 28.93 -0.91
C GLN A 284 3.43 28.21 0.28
N SER A 285 2.21 27.70 0.10
CA SER A 285 1.60 26.76 1.04
C SER A 285 2.07 25.33 0.69
N ARG A 286 3.17 24.88 1.29
CA ARG A 286 3.97 23.70 0.87
C ARG A 286 3.40 22.32 1.22
N SER A 287 2.14 22.18 1.64
CA SER A 287 1.65 20.89 2.18
C SER A 287 1.22 19.85 1.13
N TRP A 288 1.00 20.23 -0.14
CA TRP A 288 0.55 19.29 -1.18
C TRP A 288 1.68 18.53 -1.90
N LYS A 289 2.91 19.06 -1.88
CA LYS A 289 4.06 18.52 -2.63
C LYS A 289 4.57 17.17 -2.12
N PRO A 290 4.77 16.94 -0.81
CA PRO A 290 5.22 15.62 -0.33
C PRO A 290 4.21 14.52 -0.70
N LEU A 291 2.91 14.85 -0.64
CA LEU A 291 1.85 13.91 -0.95
C LEU A 291 1.75 13.60 -2.46
N ILE A 292 2.00 14.57 -3.35
CA ILE A 292 2.06 14.29 -4.80
C ILE A 292 3.27 13.42 -5.16
N TRP A 293 4.42 13.64 -4.51
CA TRP A 293 5.61 12.82 -4.72
C TRP A 293 5.45 11.40 -4.19
N ALA A 294 4.83 11.24 -3.02
CA ALA A 294 4.45 9.93 -2.50
C ALA A 294 3.48 9.20 -3.45
N LEU A 295 2.51 9.93 -4.03
CA LEU A 295 1.60 9.40 -5.03
C LEU A 295 2.33 8.94 -6.30
N TYR A 296 3.22 9.76 -6.86
CA TYR A 296 4.02 9.36 -8.05
C TYR A 296 4.91 8.16 -7.76
N PHE A 297 5.57 8.13 -6.61
CA PHE A 297 6.39 7.00 -6.21
C PHE A 297 5.54 5.72 -6.13
N SER A 298 4.39 5.77 -5.44
CA SER A 298 3.47 4.63 -5.36
C SER A 298 2.99 4.17 -6.73
N LEU A 299 2.55 5.08 -7.60
CA LEU A 299 2.09 4.75 -8.96
C LEU A 299 3.22 4.16 -9.82
N GLY A 300 4.44 4.68 -9.69
CA GLY A 300 5.61 4.15 -10.39
C GLY A 300 5.92 2.71 -9.96
N MET A 301 5.88 2.40 -8.67
CA MET A 301 6.09 1.03 -8.18
C MET A 301 4.97 0.08 -8.64
N ILE A 302 3.72 0.54 -8.69
CA ILE A 302 2.61 -0.23 -9.26
C ILE A 302 2.84 -0.52 -10.75
N SER A 303 3.23 0.48 -11.54
CA SER A 303 3.54 0.29 -12.97
C SER A 303 4.69 -0.70 -13.18
N VAL A 304 5.74 -0.67 -12.35
CA VAL A 304 6.82 -1.68 -12.42
C VAL A 304 6.28 -3.10 -12.29
N ARG A 305 5.39 -3.34 -11.32
CA ARG A 305 4.73 -4.64 -11.15
C ARG A 305 3.87 -5.01 -12.37
N ILE A 306 3.08 -4.07 -12.90
CA ILE A 306 2.19 -4.34 -14.03
C ILE A 306 3.00 -4.67 -15.30
N VAL A 307 4.10 -3.97 -15.54
CA VAL A 307 5.02 -4.26 -16.64
C VAL A 307 5.67 -5.64 -16.44
N TYR A 308 6.13 -5.96 -15.23
CA TYR A 308 6.63 -7.31 -14.92
C TYR A 308 5.59 -8.38 -15.26
N ARG A 309 4.33 -8.21 -14.82
CA ARG A 309 3.24 -9.14 -15.13
C ARG A 309 2.99 -9.23 -16.63
N LEU A 310 3.00 -8.13 -17.37
CA LEU A 310 2.82 -8.18 -18.81
C LEU A 310 3.93 -8.98 -19.51
N ILE A 311 5.19 -8.79 -19.09
CA ILE A 311 6.36 -9.50 -19.62
C ILE A 311 6.34 -10.99 -19.22
N GLU A 312 5.96 -11.29 -17.97
CA GLU A 312 5.82 -12.65 -17.44
C GLU A 312 4.90 -13.48 -18.35
N PHE A 313 3.72 -12.96 -18.71
CA PHE A 313 2.77 -13.65 -19.57
C PHE A 313 3.08 -13.55 -21.07
N SER A 314 3.78 -12.50 -21.53
CA SER A 314 4.19 -12.41 -22.94
C SER A 314 5.31 -13.38 -23.30
N SER A 315 6.14 -13.76 -22.33
CA SER A 315 7.33 -14.60 -22.54
C SER A 315 7.01 -16.11 -22.59
N GLY A 316 5.73 -16.50 -22.50
CA GLY A 316 5.29 -17.89 -22.57
C GLY A 316 5.45 -18.67 -21.27
N HIS A 317 4.90 -19.88 -21.21
CA HIS A 317 4.89 -20.76 -20.02
C HIS A 317 5.97 -21.86 -20.07
N GLY A 318 6.93 -21.76 -21.00
CA GLY A 318 7.99 -22.75 -21.16
C GLY A 318 9.10 -22.63 -20.11
N ILE A 319 9.90 -23.67 -20.01
CA ILE A 319 11.08 -23.77 -19.10
C ILE A 319 12.15 -22.72 -19.47
N ASP A 320 12.10 -22.19 -20.69
CA ASP A 320 12.94 -21.12 -21.21
C ASP A 320 12.59 -19.73 -20.63
N ASN A 321 11.43 -19.57 -19.99
CA ASN A 321 11.07 -18.31 -19.36
C ASN A 321 11.76 -18.15 -17.99
N VAL A 322 12.85 -17.37 -17.99
CA VAL A 322 13.67 -17.09 -16.80
C VAL A 322 12.89 -16.38 -15.69
N LEU A 323 11.83 -15.61 -16.01
CA LEU A 323 11.04 -14.88 -15.02
C LEU A 323 10.22 -15.81 -14.14
N ILE A 324 9.61 -16.85 -14.73
CA ILE A 324 8.75 -17.79 -13.99
C ILE A 324 9.54 -18.92 -13.32
N THR A 325 10.78 -19.17 -13.75
CA THR A 325 11.66 -20.24 -13.24
C THR A 325 12.58 -19.78 -12.11
N HIS A 326 12.75 -18.48 -11.90
CA HIS A 326 13.59 -17.95 -10.83
C HIS A 326 12.77 -17.13 -9.83
N GLU A 327 12.72 -17.62 -8.59
CA GLU A 327 11.94 -17.00 -7.52
C GLU A 327 12.34 -15.53 -7.22
N ALA A 328 13.60 -15.17 -7.46
CA ALA A 328 14.11 -13.83 -7.18
C ALA A 328 13.34 -12.72 -7.92
N TYR A 329 12.95 -12.95 -9.18
CA TYR A 329 12.21 -11.94 -9.95
C TYR A 329 10.85 -11.67 -9.34
N PHE A 330 10.16 -12.70 -8.83
CA PHE A 330 8.90 -12.52 -8.11
C PHE A 330 9.11 -11.60 -6.89
N TYR A 331 10.09 -11.84 -6.02
CA TYR A 331 10.26 -10.96 -4.86
C TYR A 331 10.70 -9.53 -5.23
N VAL A 332 11.55 -9.36 -6.24
CA VAL A 332 12.11 -8.05 -6.61
C VAL A 332 11.15 -7.22 -7.46
N LEU A 333 10.36 -7.83 -8.33
CA LEU A 333 9.52 -7.14 -9.32
C LEU A 333 8.02 -7.25 -9.01
N GLU A 334 7.58 -8.21 -8.19
CA GLU A 334 6.21 -8.31 -7.70
C GLU A 334 6.10 -7.79 -6.26
N ALA A 335 6.85 -8.39 -5.33
CA ALA A 335 6.63 -8.18 -3.90
C ALA A 335 7.20 -6.84 -3.40
N LEU A 336 8.46 -6.54 -3.72
CA LEU A 336 9.15 -5.34 -3.28
C LEU A 336 8.48 -4.05 -3.79
N PRO A 337 8.02 -3.96 -5.05
CA PRO A 337 7.31 -2.77 -5.51
C PRO A 337 6.03 -2.51 -4.75
N MET A 338 5.24 -3.54 -4.46
CA MET A 338 4.02 -3.39 -3.66
C MET A 338 4.32 -2.99 -2.22
N LEU A 339 5.37 -3.57 -1.62
CA LEU A 339 5.82 -3.19 -0.28
C LEU A 339 6.18 -1.69 -0.21
N LEU A 340 6.96 -1.21 -1.18
CA LEU A 340 7.38 0.18 -1.25
C LEU A 340 6.21 1.13 -1.56
N ALA A 341 5.29 0.74 -2.43
CA ALA A 341 4.07 1.50 -2.73
C ALA A 341 3.19 1.69 -1.50
N ILE A 342 3.09 0.69 -0.62
CA ILE A 342 2.32 0.79 0.64
C ILE A 342 3.11 1.55 1.70
N ALA A 343 4.43 1.34 1.78
CA ALA A 343 5.29 1.92 2.82
C ALA A 343 5.46 3.45 2.68
N VAL A 344 5.45 4.01 1.48
CA VAL A 344 5.62 5.46 1.27
C VAL A 344 4.57 6.29 2.00
N PHE A 345 3.38 5.72 2.24
CA PHE A 345 2.29 6.39 2.97
C PHE A 345 2.46 6.38 4.50
N ASN A 346 3.51 5.77 5.07
CA ASN A 346 3.73 5.63 6.53
C ASN A 346 4.66 6.67 7.22
N VAL A 347 5.42 7.48 6.48
CA VAL A 347 6.66 8.10 7.00
C VAL A 347 6.53 9.46 7.74
N MET A 348 5.35 10.09 7.93
CA MET A 348 5.27 11.51 8.37
C MET A 348 4.77 11.78 9.85
N SER A 349 5.59 12.05 10.93
CA SER A 349 5.32 12.77 12.29
C SER A 349 6.34 12.53 13.53
N GLY A 350 6.53 13.43 14.57
CA GLY A 350 7.55 13.51 15.76
C GLY A 350 7.10 13.87 17.28
N ALA A 351 7.95 14.21 18.34
CA ALA A 351 7.76 14.02 19.88
C ALA A 351 7.43 15.13 20.92
N PRO A 352 6.51 14.82 21.87
CA PRO A 352 6.45 15.21 23.31
C PRO A 352 7.60 14.76 24.26
N GLY A 353 7.80 15.45 25.40
CA GLY A 353 8.61 14.97 26.56
C GLY A 353 10.12 15.24 26.60
N ALA A 354 10.72 15.70 25.50
CA ALA A 354 12.18 15.87 25.37
C ALA A 354 12.87 17.01 26.19
N GLY A 355 12.16 17.73 27.08
CA GLY A 355 12.74 18.82 27.88
C GLY A 355 12.68 20.23 27.26
N LYS A 356 11.82 20.41 26.25
CA LYS A 356 11.62 21.67 25.49
C LYS A 356 11.24 22.86 26.38
N SER A 357 10.19 22.70 27.18
CA SER A 357 9.60 23.77 28.00
C SER A 357 10.50 24.26 29.11
N THR A 358 11.28 23.37 29.73
CA THR A 358 12.27 23.77 30.76
C THR A 358 13.39 24.61 30.14
N THR A 359 13.88 24.20 28.97
CA THR A 359 14.92 24.95 28.25
C THR A 359 14.40 26.31 27.77
N ALA A 360 13.16 26.37 27.26
CA ALA A 360 12.51 27.62 26.90
C ALA A 360 12.42 28.61 28.07
N ASN A 361 12.00 28.15 29.26
CA ASN A 361 11.90 28.99 30.46
C ASN A 361 13.25 29.53 30.94
N LEU A 362 14.31 28.73 30.85
CA LEU A 362 15.65 29.15 31.26
C LEU A 362 16.33 30.10 30.27
N LEU A 363 15.92 30.07 29.01
CA LEU A 363 16.41 30.96 27.95
C LEU A 363 15.65 32.28 27.89
N ALA A 364 14.39 32.31 28.30
CA ALA A 364 13.56 33.52 28.22
C ALA A 364 14.14 34.69 29.01
N GLN A 365 14.62 34.47 30.23
CA GLN A 365 15.19 35.53 31.06
C GLN A 365 16.49 36.13 30.48
N PRO A 366 17.53 35.34 30.14
CA PRO A 366 18.77 35.90 29.58
C PRO A 366 18.59 36.51 28.18
N LEU A 367 17.66 36.00 27.37
CA LEU A 367 17.37 36.56 26.04
C LEU A 367 16.36 37.72 26.08
N GLY A 368 15.74 38.02 27.23
CA GLY A 368 14.63 38.98 27.31
C GLY A 368 13.42 38.58 26.46
N ALA A 369 13.29 37.29 26.11
CA ALA A 369 12.34 36.79 25.14
C ALA A 369 11.00 36.38 25.75
N VAL A 370 9.92 36.62 25.02
CA VAL A 370 8.58 36.16 25.40
C VAL A 370 8.39 34.72 24.96
N ILE A 371 7.89 33.85 25.84
CA ILE A 371 7.58 32.46 25.49
C ILE A 371 6.15 32.36 24.97
N LEU A 372 5.99 31.78 23.79
CA LEU A 372 4.71 31.30 23.29
C LEU A 372 4.70 29.77 23.29
N ASP A 373 3.95 29.20 24.22
CA ASP A 373 3.84 27.77 24.45
C ASP A 373 2.56 27.22 23.78
N LEU A 374 2.74 26.29 22.84
CA LEU A 374 1.64 25.67 22.11
C LEU A 374 0.73 24.85 23.04
N ASP A 375 1.28 24.16 24.03
CA ASP A 375 0.53 23.34 24.97
C ASP A 375 -0.29 24.20 25.92
N VAL A 376 0.16 25.40 26.29
CA VAL A 376 -0.61 26.40 27.06
C VAL A 376 -1.81 26.89 26.25
N ILE A 377 -1.59 27.32 25.01
CA ILE A 377 -2.68 27.80 24.13
C ILE A 377 -3.68 26.65 23.88
N LYS A 378 -3.18 25.45 23.59
CA LYS A 378 -4.03 24.28 23.35
C LYS A 378 -4.81 23.90 24.60
N SER A 379 -4.21 23.92 25.79
CA SER A 379 -4.92 23.61 27.04
C SER A 379 -6.00 24.63 27.36
N SER A 380 -5.71 25.92 27.17
CA SER A 380 -6.70 26.98 27.33
C SER A 380 -7.93 26.76 26.43
N LEU A 381 -7.73 26.31 25.19
CA LEU A 381 -8.83 25.97 24.30
C LEU A 381 -9.64 24.76 24.82
N LEU A 382 -8.96 23.71 25.31
CA LEU A 382 -9.62 22.55 25.91
C LEU A 382 -10.43 22.93 27.16
N ASP A 383 -9.88 23.80 28.01
CA ASP A 383 -10.52 24.32 29.22
C ASP A 383 -11.79 25.11 28.92
N ASN A 384 -11.86 25.74 27.74
CA ASN A 384 -13.02 26.45 27.24
C ASN A 384 -13.94 25.58 26.36
N GLY A 385 -13.82 24.25 26.43
CA GLY A 385 -14.75 23.32 25.78
C GLY A 385 -14.50 23.09 24.28
N VAL A 386 -13.36 23.55 23.74
CA VAL A 386 -12.98 23.21 22.36
C VAL A 386 -12.58 21.73 22.31
N LEU A 387 -13.17 20.99 21.37
CA LEU A 387 -12.86 19.57 21.18
C LEU A 387 -11.37 19.36 20.89
N PHE A 388 -10.79 18.30 21.44
CA PHE A 388 -9.36 18.00 21.34
C PHE A 388 -8.84 17.96 19.89
N GLU A 389 -9.65 17.46 18.96
CA GLU A 389 -9.34 17.43 17.52
C GLU A 389 -9.21 18.82 16.88
N GLN A 390 -9.99 19.80 17.37
CA GLN A 390 -10.01 21.16 16.84
C GLN A 390 -8.97 22.04 17.55
N ALA A 391 -8.71 21.76 18.82
CA ALA A 391 -7.81 22.55 19.67
C ALA A 391 -6.40 22.66 19.10
N ALA A 392 -5.85 21.60 18.51
CA ALA A 392 -4.49 21.64 17.94
C ALA A 392 -4.36 22.63 16.75
N LYS A 393 -5.33 22.62 15.83
CA LYS A 393 -5.31 23.50 14.65
C LYS A 393 -5.49 24.96 15.07
N LEU A 394 -6.44 25.22 15.97
CA LEU A 394 -6.64 26.56 16.52
C LEU A 394 -5.40 27.04 17.28
N ALA A 395 -4.77 26.17 18.08
CA ALA A 395 -3.58 26.52 18.83
C ALA A 395 -2.42 26.97 17.93
N TYR A 396 -2.12 26.23 16.86
CA TYR A 396 -1.08 26.66 15.89
C TYR A 396 -1.45 27.98 15.19
N SER A 397 -2.72 28.15 14.80
CA SER A 397 -3.16 29.40 14.17
C SER A 397 -3.00 30.60 15.10
N THR A 398 -3.39 30.45 16.36
CA THR A 398 -3.27 31.48 17.40
C THR A 398 -1.82 31.77 17.71
N LEU A 399 -0.99 30.72 17.86
CA LEU A 399 0.45 30.83 18.12
C LEU A 399 1.15 31.71 17.08
N TRP A 400 0.94 31.42 15.79
CA TRP A 400 1.59 32.18 14.72
C TRP A 400 1.06 33.61 14.58
N ALA A 401 -0.22 33.84 14.87
CA ALA A 401 -0.79 35.19 14.88
C ALA A 401 -0.19 36.04 16.02
N LEU A 402 -0.05 35.48 17.21
CA LEU A 402 0.58 36.13 18.36
C LEU A 402 2.07 36.39 18.10
N ALA A 403 2.80 35.37 17.60
CA ALA A 403 4.21 35.49 17.25
C ALA A 403 4.44 36.65 16.26
N GLY A 404 3.59 36.75 15.23
CA GLY A 404 3.71 37.83 14.24
C GLY A 404 3.41 39.22 14.80
N SER A 405 2.52 39.32 15.79
CA SER A 405 2.25 40.58 16.50
C SER A 405 3.40 41.01 17.39
N MET A 406 4.04 40.05 18.10
CA MET A 406 5.15 40.34 19.02
C MET A 406 6.43 40.73 18.27
N LEU A 407 6.75 40.02 17.18
CA LEU A 407 7.90 40.37 16.34
C LEU A 407 7.75 41.76 15.70
N LYS A 408 6.53 42.15 15.31
CA LYS A 408 6.26 43.53 14.84
C LYS A 408 6.49 44.60 15.90
N GLN A 409 6.39 44.25 17.17
CA GLN A 409 6.68 45.14 18.30
C GLN A 409 8.16 45.10 18.72
N GLY A 410 9.01 44.40 17.97
CA GLY A 410 10.44 44.31 18.25
C GLY A 410 10.77 43.44 19.47
N ARG A 411 9.93 42.44 19.80
CA ARG A 411 10.16 41.53 20.94
C ARG A 411 10.81 40.24 20.48
N ASP A 412 11.86 39.83 21.19
CA ASP A 412 12.43 38.48 21.07
C ASP A 412 11.42 37.42 21.51
N LEU A 413 11.43 36.28 20.83
CA LEU A 413 10.39 35.27 20.98
C LEU A 413 10.99 33.87 21.05
N ILE A 414 10.51 33.09 22.01
CA ILE A 414 10.72 31.64 22.08
C ILE A 414 9.39 30.96 21.78
N VAL A 415 9.36 30.12 20.75
CA VAL A 415 8.19 29.31 20.41
C VAL A 415 8.41 27.88 20.92
N ASP A 416 7.75 27.52 22.02
CA ASP A 416 7.81 26.17 22.58
C ASP A 416 6.74 25.28 21.93
N CYS A 417 7.17 24.47 20.97
CA CYS A 417 6.31 23.50 20.29
C CYS A 417 7.10 22.28 19.81
N THR A 418 6.39 21.20 19.50
CA THR A 418 7.01 19.99 18.97
C THR A 418 7.24 20.12 17.46
N CYS A 419 8.48 20.43 17.06
CA CYS A 419 8.89 20.67 15.67
C CYS A 419 9.02 19.39 14.84
N ASN A 420 7.89 18.75 14.63
CA ASN A 420 7.77 17.42 14.04
C ASN A 420 7.39 17.41 12.57
N TYR A 421 7.17 18.61 12.06
CA TYR A 421 6.64 18.89 10.75
C TYR A 421 7.45 20.05 10.19
N GLU A 422 7.93 19.89 8.96
CA GLU A 422 8.68 20.91 8.23
C GLU A 422 7.91 22.25 8.13
N GLU A 423 6.58 22.20 8.13
CA GLU A 423 5.70 23.37 8.10
C GLU A 423 5.88 24.28 9.33
N VAL A 424 6.14 23.72 10.51
CA VAL A 424 6.37 24.48 11.75
C VAL A 424 7.68 25.26 11.63
N LEU A 425 8.74 24.60 11.13
CA LEU A 425 10.05 25.21 10.90
C LEU A 425 9.98 26.29 9.82
N THR A 426 9.27 26.01 8.72
CA THR A 426 9.13 26.93 7.60
C THR A 426 8.35 28.19 7.99
N SER A 427 7.27 28.01 8.77
CA SER A 427 6.46 29.10 9.30
C SER A 427 7.28 30.02 10.21
N GLY A 428 8.06 29.44 11.13
CA GLY A 428 8.96 30.18 12.00
C GLY A 428 10.01 30.99 11.23
N ARG A 429 10.75 30.34 10.32
CA ARG A 429 11.78 31.01 9.48
C ARG A 429 11.21 32.14 8.64
N THR A 430 10.06 31.91 8.02
CA THR A 430 9.40 32.91 7.17
C THR A 430 8.96 34.12 7.98
N LEU A 431 8.46 33.90 9.20
CA LEU A 431 8.00 34.97 10.06
C LEU A 431 9.18 35.79 10.60
N ALA A 432 10.25 35.13 11.05
CA ALA A 432 11.48 35.79 11.50
C ALA A 432 12.09 36.64 10.38
N LYS A 433 12.26 36.08 9.17
CA LYS A 433 12.78 36.80 8.00
C LYS A 433 11.94 38.02 7.62
N LYS A 434 10.62 37.96 7.79
CA LYS A 434 9.72 39.10 7.49
C LYS A 434 9.82 40.22 8.51
N ALA A 435 10.18 39.89 9.75
CA ALA A 435 10.32 40.84 10.85
C ALA A 435 11.77 41.28 11.06
N ASP A 436 12.71 40.83 10.20
CA ASP A 436 14.15 41.07 10.31
C ASP A 436 14.79 40.52 11.59
N PHE A 437 14.33 39.33 12.02
CA PHE A 437 14.90 38.58 13.14
C PHE A 437 15.66 37.35 12.65
N GLU A 438 16.69 36.96 13.41
CA GLU A 438 17.40 35.71 13.23
C GLU A 438 16.56 34.52 13.75
N TYR A 439 16.60 33.39 13.05
CA TYR A 439 15.86 32.18 13.44
C TYR A 439 16.83 31.10 13.93
N TRP A 440 16.63 30.65 15.17
CA TRP A 440 17.39 29.57 15.80
C TRP A 440 16.50 28.36 16.09
N TYR A 441 17.02 27.16 15.80
CA TYR A 441 16.35 25.89 16.12
C TYR A 441 17.09 25.16 17.24
N ILE A 442 16.41 24.96 18.36
CA ILE A 442 16.97 24.30 19.55
C ILE A 442 16.30 22.93 19.71
N GLU A 443 17.07 21.86 19.51
CA GLU A 443 16.65 20.49 19.75
C GLU A 443 17.02 20.07 21.17
N CYS A 444 16.01 19.84 22.00
CA CYS A 444 16.21 19.23 23.31
C CYS A 444 16.22 17.72 23.15
N ARG A 445 17.40 17.09 23.29
CA ARG A 445 17.57 15.63 23.14
C ARG A 445 18.10 15.00 24.43
N PRO A 446 17.25 14.38 25.25
CA PRO A 446 17.69 13.70 26.46
C PRO A 446 18.45 12.42 26.08
N GLN A 447 19.74 12.33 26.43
CA GLN A 447 20.51 11.08 26.34
C GLN A 447 20.21 10.14 27.52
N VAL A 448 18.94 9.81 27.74
CA VAL A 448 18.48 8.88 28.79
C VAL A 448 17.46 7.90 28.24
N GLY A 449 17.33 6.75 28.90
CA GLY A 449 16.32 5.74 28.57
C GLY A 449 14.89 6.27 28.73
N ILE A 450 13.94 5.59 28.07
CA ILE A 450 12.53 5.97 28.09
C ILE A 450 11.92 6.00 29.49
N ASP A 451 12.41 5.15 30.40
CA ASP A 451 11.94 5.06 31.77
C ASP A 451 12.22 6.35 32.56
N VAL A 452 13.39 6.95 32.33
CA VAL A 452 13.76 8.24 32.95
C VAL A 452 12.89 9.38 32.41
N LEU A 453 12.50 9.30 31.14
CA LEU A 453 11.59 10.26 30.52
C LEU A 453 10.15 10.08 31.02
N ASP A 454 9.72 8.84 31.23
CA ASP A 454 8.43 8.54 31.85
C ASP A 454 8.37 9.07 33.28
N GLU A 455 9.41 8.83 34.09
CA GLU A 455 9.50 9.35 35.46
C GLU A 455 9.43 10.89 35.50
N ARG A 456 10.11 11.57 34.56
CA ARG A 456 10.01 13.04 34.41
C ARG A 456 8.59 13.49 34.05
N LEU A 457 7.91 12.75 33.19
CA LEU A 457 6.54 13.05 32.76
C LEU A 457 5.53 12.79 33.87
N GLN A 458 5.73 11.79 34.71
CA GLN A 458 4.87 11.48 35.85
C GLN A 458 5.03 12.48 37.01
N LYS A 459 6.25 12.99 37.23
CA LYS A 459 6.54 13.98 38.29
C LYS A 459 6.07 15.40 37.97
N ARG A 460 5.74 15.69 36.70
CA ARG A 460 5.33 17.04 36.29
C ARG A 460 3.84 17.27 36.56
N VAL A 461 3.48 18.53 36.82
CA VAL A 461 2.09 18.97 36.71
C VAL A 461 1.77 19.12 35.22
N ALA A 462 1.07 18.13 34.65
CA ALA A 462 0.76 18.13 33.23
C ALA A 462 -0.38 19.11 32.91
N LEU A 463 -0.25 19.87 31.83
CA LEU A 463 -1.37 20.62 31.27
C LEU A 463 -2.39 19.67 30.63
N ARG A 464 -3.63 20.12 30.49
CA ARG A 464 -4.74 19.32 29.93
C ARG A 464 -4.43 18.75 28.53
N SER A 465 -3.66 19.47 27.73
CA SER A 465 -3.25 19.03 26.39
C SER A 465 -2.08 18.04 26.35
N GLN A 466 -1.41 17.84 27.49
CA GLN A 466 -0.14 17.15 27.64
C GLN A 466 -0.29 15.72 28.16
N ARG A 467 0.71 14.88 27.84
CA ARG A 467 0.83 13.51 28.34
C ARG A 467 1.21 13.48 29.82
N THR A 468 0.65 12.59 30.62
CA THR A 468 1.03 12.41 32.03
C THR A 468 2.16 11.39 32.21
N GLY A 469 2.59 10.73 31.14
CA GLY A 469 3.67 9.74 31.11
C GLY A 469 4.14 9.48 29.67
N ALA A 470 5.28 8.82 29.50
CA ALA A 470 5.69 8.26 28.22
C ALA A 470 4.63 7.26 27.73
N TYR A 471 4.02 6.54 28.68
CA TYR A 471 2.97 5.56 28.43
C TYR A 471 1.54 6.09 28.56
N CYS A 472 1.36 7.30 29.11
CA CYS A 472 0.03 7.84 29.42
C CYS A 472 -0.33 9.00 28.48
N PRO A 473 -1.38 8.87 27.65
CA PRO A 473 -1.83 9.94 26.76
C PRO A 473 -2.53 11.08 27.52
N PRO A 474 -2.82 12.23 26.88
CA PRO A 474 -3.56 13.33 27.50
C PRO A 474 -4.99 12.93 27.91
N LEU A 475 -5.51 13.55 28.96
CA LEU A 475 -6.78 13.17 29.60
C LEU A 475 -7.99 13.22 28.65
N ASP A 476 -8.11 14.29 27.85
CA ASP A 476 -9.22 14.47 26.89
C ASP A 476 -8.93 13.89 25.51
N SER A 477 -7.92 13.02 25.41
CA SER A 477 -7.66 12.27 24.19
C SER A 477 -8.37 10.93 24.24
N ASP A 478 -9.13 10.59 23.19
CA ASP A 478 -9.77 9.26 23.02
C ASP A 478 -8.73 8.15 22.72
N ALA A 479 -7.52 8.23 23.26
CA ALA A 479 -6.42 7.33 22.95
C ALA A 479 -6.56 5.99 23.68
N CYS A 480 -6.19 4.90 23.00
CA CYS A 480 -6.17 3.55 23.56
C CYS A 480 -5.15 3.41 24.72
N GLN A 481 -5.49 2.58 25.70
CA GLN A 481 -4.80 2.43 27.00
C GLN A 481 -3.54 1.51 26.96
N GLY A 482 -3.11 1.04 25.78
CA GLY A 482 -2.02 0.07 25.65
C GLY A 482 -0.63 0.67 25.87
N ARG A 483 0.10 0.20 26.88
CA ARG A 483 1.43 0.71 27.30
C ARG A 483 2.47 0.66 26.17
N ASP A 484 2.57 -0.44 25.45
CA ASP A 484 3.64 -0.69 24.47
C ASP A 484 3.51 0.19 23.20
N GLU A 485 2.28 0.47 22.77
CA GLU A 485 2.01 1.38 21.64
C GLU A 485 2.38 2.84 21.96
N GLN A 486 2.19 3.23 23.22
CA GLN A 486 2.54 4.55 23.70
C GLN A 486 4.07 4.71 23.82
N GLU A 487 4.78 3.64 24.18
CA GLU A 487 6.24 3.59 24.21
C GLU A 487 6.86 3.79 22.82
N ALA A 488 6.44 2.97 21.85
CA ALA A 488 7.00 2.97 20.51
C ALA A 488 6.81 4.32 19.80
N LEU A 489 5.64 4.93 20.00
CA LEU A 489 5.35 6.27 19.52
C LEU A 489 6.32 7.30 20.11
N PHE A 490 6.54 7.25 21.43
CA PHE A 490 7.41 8.18 22.12
C PHE A 490 8.88 8.04 21.72
N ARG A 491 9.37 6.80 21.49
CA ARG A 491 10.74 6.55 21.01
C ARG A 491 11.03 7.10 19.63
N ARG A 492 10.20 6.76 18.62
CA ARG A 492 10.37 7.23 17.23
C ARG A 492 10.56 8.73 17.18
N TRP A 493 9.74 9.37 17.97
CA TRP A 493 9.64 10.78 18.00
C TRP A 493 10.90 11.47 18.58
N ILE A 494 11.59 10.85 19.54
CA ILE A 494 12.87 11.32 20.12
C ILE A 494 14.04 11.01 19.18
N GLU A 495 14.00 9.86 18.51
CA GLU A 495 15.12 9.36 17.71
C GLU A 495 15.22 10.02 16.33
N ASN A 496 14.10 10.48 15.76
CA ASN A 496 14.04 11.00 14.38
C ASN A 496 13.32 12.36 14.24
N PRO A 497 13.86 13.47 14.78
CA PRO A 497 13.28 14.82 14.61
C PRO A 497 13.63 15.45 13.25
N TYR A 498 12.79 16.39 12.79
CA TYR A 498 13.08 17.23 11.62
C TYR A 498 13.98 18.42 12.01
N ARG A 499 15.01 18.70 11.20
CA ARG A 499 15.97 19.80 11.42
C ARG A 499 15.99 20.77 10.22
N PRO A 500 16.05 22.10 10.44
CA PRO A 500 16.27 23.06 9.37
C PRO A 500 17.75 23.18 8.99
N ASP A 501 18.02 23.69 7.78
CA ASP A 501 19.37 24.07 7.37
C ASP A 501 19.78 25.42 7.99
N GLY A 502 20.87 25.42 8.77
CA GLY A 502 21.45 26.60 9.44
C GLY A 502 20.90 26.85 10.86
N ASN A 503 21.72 27.47 11.73
CA ASN A 503 21.42 27.87 13.12
C ASN A 503 20.69 26.81 13.96
N VAL A 504 21.27 25.61 14.03
CA VAL A 504 20.76 24.47 14.81
C VAL A 504 21.65 24.21 16.02
N VAL A 505 21.02 24.12 17.20
CA VAL A 505 21.68 23.73 18.45
C VAL A 505 21.01 22.48 19.00
N VAL A 506 21.77 21.40 19.20
CA VAL A 506 21.28 20.18 19.85
C VAL A 506 21.80 20.13 21.28
N VAL A 507 20.88 20.09 22.24
CA VAL A 507 21.15 20.22 23.67
C VAL A 507 20.79 18.94 24.38
N ASP A 508 21.74 18.41 25.16
CA ASP A 508 21.52 17.21 25.97
C ASP A 508 20.78 17.54 27.27
N THR A 509 19.46 17.34 27.28
CA THR A 509 18.60 17.61 28.43
C THR A 509 18.67 16.56 29.54
N SER A 510 19.62 15.61 29.46
CA SER A 510 20.03 14.79 30.60
C SER A 510 20.94 15.53 31.57
N LYS A 511 21.63 16.58 31.10
CA LYS A 511 22.53 17.41 31.92
C LYS A 511 21.74 18.45 32.72
N HIS A 512 22.42 19.06 33.70
CA HIS A 512 21.82 20.11 34.53
C HIS A 512 21.26 21.24 33.64
N PRO A 513 20.01 21.69 33.84
CA PRO A 513 19.36 22.65 32.95
C PRO A 513 20.13 23.98 32.74
N GLY A 514 20.90 24.41 33.75
CA GLY A 514 21.79 25.58 33.62
C GLY A 514 22.89 25.41 32.56
N LYS A 515 23.45 24.20 32.41
CA LYS A 515 24.45 23.90 31.37
C LYS A 515 23.82 23.87 29.98
N CYS A 516 22.59 23.37 29.88
CA CYS A 516 21.81 23.39 28.64
C CYS A 516 21.58 24.82 28.14
N ARG A 517 21.23 25.73 29.06
CA ARG A 517 21.09 27.17 28.78
C ARG A 517 22.41 27.77 28.29
N GLU A 518 23.51 27.55 29.02
CA GLU A 518 24.84 28.08 28.66
C GLU A 518 25.28 27.61 27.27
N GLN A 519 25.11 26.32 26.96
CA GLN A 519 25.43 25.78 25.64
C GLN A 519 24.67 26.46 24.49
N VAL A 520 23.40 26.81 24.72
CA VAL A 520 22.61 27.54 23.71
C VAL A 520 23.08 28.97 23.56
N LEU A 521 23.31 29.68 24.67
CA LEU A 521 23.77 31.08 24.63
C LEU A 521 25.15 31.19 23.96
N GLU A 522 26.10 30.31 24.31
CA GLU A 522 27.42 30.24 23.67
C GLU A 522 27.35 29.93 22.17
N ALA A 523 26.34 29.17 21.74
CA ALA A 523 26.14 28.87 20.32
C ALA A 523 25.54 30.04 19.55
N MET A 524 24.75 30.89 20.21
CA MET A 524 24.13 32.09 19.63
C MET A 524 25.07 33.31 19.61
N GLU A 525 26.12 33.31 20.44
CA GLU A 525 27.16 34.35 20.47
C GLU A 525 28.27 34.17 19.41
N LYS A 526 28.38 32.96 18.83
CA LYS A 526 29.34 32.61 17.76
C LYS A 526 28.75 32.88 16.39
#